data_AF-A0A165SEC5-F1
#
_entry.id   AF-A0A165SEC5-F1
#
_cell.length_a   1.000
_cell.length_b   1.000
_cell.length_c   1.000
_cell.angle_alpha   90.00
_cell.angle_beta   90.00
_cell.angle_gamma   90.00
#
_symmetry.space_group_name_H-M   'P 1'
#
loop_
_entity.id
_entity.type
_entity.pdbx_description
1 polymer ?
#
loop_
_entity_poly.entity_id
_entity_poly.type
_entity_poly.pdbx_seq_one_letter_code
_entity_poly.pdbx_strand_id
1 'polypeptide(L)'
;MARWLGSQQQSDSDPGPVTTRRSTSPPTPLLDDLSAERQREIADSLQTILTALKAMCRYAPRDADDVLTTERILAEDLGLPLPLVWQILEDAEYWVRSLGHCGSLMVAAFDAEIQESLCCTATIPSDVKEYKPLRRIVFTIESHDQGWRSSDDGGSWTWFEVGSVASRRLIVNNIPASRDYHTHHIQWDHSVHGEGTGDAQLDEWMSDFTGGHKLSVFAKAQFGGWANHVRRVRVEAYCACV
;
A
#
# COMPACT_ATOMS: atom_id res chain seq x y z
N MET A 1 35.93 -29.93 -50.68
CA MET A 1 36.49 -31.30 -50.63
C MET A 1 37.83 -31.26 -49.93
N ALA A 2 38.11 -32.30 -49.13
CA ALA A 2 39.41 -32.74 -48.63
C ALA A 2 40.06 -31.96 -47.45
N ARG A 3 40.02 -32.64 -46.29
CA ARG A 3 40.94 -32.55 -45.15
C ARG A 3 42.38 -32.83 -45.58
N TRP A 4 43.37 -32.35 -44.82
CA TRP A 4 44.58 -33.13 -44.50
C TRP A 4 45.28 -32.63 -43.22
N LEU A 5 46.03 -33.54 -42.60
CA LEU A 5 46.55 -33.59 -41.23
C LEU A 5 48.09 -33.50 -41.21
N GLY A 6 48.63 -33.07 -40.05
CA GLY A 6 49.95 -33.49 -39.52
C GLY A 6 51.18 -32.82 -40.16
N SER A 7 52.37 -32.82 -39.56
CA SER A 7 52.89 -33.28 -38.26
C SER A 7 54.37 -32.81 -38.18
N GLN A 8 55.01 -33.01 -37.01
CA GLN A 8 56.48 -33.01 -36.75
C GLN A 8 57.24 -31.65 -36.70
N GLN A 9 58.32 -31.43 -35.92
CA GLN A 9 59.02 -32.15 -34.84
C GLN A 9 60.18 -31.24 -34.32
N GLN A 10 60.48 -31.33 -33.01
CA GLN A 10 61.72 -31.00 -32.25
C GLN A 10 62.74 -29.94 -32.74
N SER A 11 63.18 -29.07 -31.81
CA SER A 11 64.58 -29.05 -31.35
C SER A 11 64.78 -28.17 -30.10
N ASP A 12 65.62 -28.69 -29.20
CA ASP A 12 66.15 -28.09 -27.98
C ASP A 12 66.86 -26.76 -28.21
N SER A 13 66.74 -25.84 -27.25
CA SER A 13 67.78 -24.88 -26.86
C SER A 13 67.39 -24.17 -25.56
N ASP A 14 68.00 -24.59 -24.45
CA ASP A 14 67.98 -23.91 -23.16
C ASP A 14 69.01 -22.77 -23.16
N PRO A 15 68.64 -21.57 -22.67
CA PRO A 15 69.59 -20.85 -21.82
C PRO A 15 68.91 -20.20 -20.61
N GLY A 16 69.37 -20.56 -19.42
CA GLY A 16 69.86 -19.69 -18.33
C GLY A 16 68.99 -18.50 -17.82
N PRO A 17 68.96 -18.24 -16.50
CA PRO A 17 67.89 -17.47 -15.88
C PRO A 17 68.05 -15.95 -16.08
N VAL A 18 67.07 -15.33 -16.75
CA VAL A 18 66.88 -13.88 -16.73
C VAL A 18 65.97 -13.52 -15.55
N THR A 19 66.56 -12.92 -14.52
CA THR A 19 65.87 -12.35 -13.36
C THR A 19 65.08 -11.11 -13.78
N THR A 20 63.83 -11.29 -14.17
CA THR A 20 62.86 -10.19 -14.34
C THR A 20 62.10 -9.97 -13.03
N ARG A 21 62.41 -8.85 -12.34
CA ARG A 21 61.61 -8.36 -11.21
C ARG A 21 60.20 -8.06 -11.72
N ARG A 22 59.22 -8.91 -11.39
CA ARG A 22 57.80 -8.56 -11.52
C ARG A 22 57.48 -7.47 -10.49
N SER A 23 57.21 -6.27 -10.99
CA SER A 23 56.53 -5.22 -10.25
C SER A 23 55.09 -5.69 -9.97
N THR A 24 54.81 -6.09 -8.74
CA THR A 24 53.47 -6.38 -8.26
C THR A 24 52.79 -5.06 -7.87
N SER A 25 51.94 -4.54 -8.75
CA SER A 25 50.94 -3.54 -8.37
C SER A 25 49.99 -4.18 -7.34
N PRO A 26 49.62 -3.49 -6.25
CA PRO A 26 48.63 -4.01 -5.32
C PRO A 26 47.26 -4.10 -6.00
N PRO A 27 46.42 -5.09 -5.65
CA PRO A 27 45.07 -5.18 -6.19
C PRO A 27 44.23 -4.01 -5.67
N THR A 28 43.50 -3.38 -6.57
CA THR A 28 42.43 -2.43 -6.22
C THR A 28 41.39 -3.19 -5.37
N PRO A 29 41.03 -2.73 -4.17
CA PRO A 29 40.00 -3.41 -3.39
C PRO A 29 38.65 -3.19 -4.08
N LEU A 30 38.05 -4.31 -4.50
CA LEU A 30 36.66 -4.41 -4.90
C LEU A 30 35.75 -4.04 -3.72
N LEU A 31 34.73 -3.21 -4.00
CA LEU A 31 33.73 -2.68 -3.07
C LEU A 31 32.69 -3.75 -2.63
N ASP A 32 33.08 -5.00 -2.39
CA ASP A 32 32.12 -6.12 -2.30
C ASP A 32 32.25 -7.02 -1.06
N ASP A 33 32.55 -6.47 0.13
CA ASP A 33 32.37 -7.28 1.36
C ASP A 33 32.06 -6.42 2.60
N LEU A 34 30.87 -5.84 2.65
CA LEU A 34 30.31 -5.37 3.92
C LEU A 34 29.69 -6.59 4.62
N SER A 35 30.08 -6.85 5.87
CA SER A 35 29.52 -7.95 6.65
C SER A 35 27.99 -7.88 6.67
N ALA A 36 27.33 -9.05 6.67
CA ALA A 36 25.87 -9.15 6.69
C ALA A 36 25.21 -8.45 7.90
N GLU A 37 25.98 -8.23 8.96
CA GLU A 37 25.58 -7.41 10.12
C GLU A 37 25.53 -5.93 9.77
N ARG A 38 26.58 -5.42 9.11
CA ARG A 38 26.64 -4.01 8.69
C ARG A 38 25.62 -3.69 7.61
N GLN A 39 25.32 -4.64 6.72
CA GLN A 39 24.23 -4.49 5.74
C GLN A 39 22.87 -4.38 6.43
N ARG A 40 22.61 -5.17 7.48
CA ARG A 40 21.38 -5.08 8.28
C ARG A 40 21.29 -3.78 9.07
N GLU A 41 22.37 -3.35 9.72
CA GLU A 41 22.40 -2.07 10.43
C GLU A 41 22.11 -0.88 9.50
N ILE A 42 22.65 -0.91 8.27
CA ILE A 42 22.35 0.09 7.24
C ILE A 42 20.87 0.03 6.85
N ALA A 43 20.33 -1.16 6.58
CA ALA A 43 18.93 -1.33 6.22
C ALA A 43 17.98 -0.80 7.32
N ASP A 44 18.21 -1.16 8.58
CA ASP A 44 17.40 -0.70 9.72
C ASP A 44 17.49 0.82 9.92
N SER A 45 18.69 1.38 9.75
CA SER A 45 18.91 2.83 9.83
C SER A 45 18.18 3.57 8.71
N LEU A 46 18.26 3.06 7.48
CA LEU A 46 17.54 3.62 6.34
C LEU A 46 16.03 3.51 6.53
N GLN A 47 15.54 2.37 7.03
CA GLN A 47 14.12 2.15 7.31
C GLN A 47 13.60 3.15 8.36
N THR A 48 14.41 3.44 9.38
CA THR A 48 14.09 4.43 10.41
C THR A 48 14.00 5.84 9.81
N ILE A 49 14.96 6.22 8.97
CA ILE A 49 14.97 7.54 8.30
C ILE A 49 13.77 7.65 7.36
N LEU A 50 13.50 6.64 6.54
CA LEU A 50 12.34 6.60 5.64
C LEU A 50 11.03 6.73 6.43
N THR A 51 10.89 6.02 7.54
CA THR A 51 9.71 6.11 8.41
C THR A 51 9.55 7.52 8.97
N ALA A 52 10.63 8.14 9.45
CA ALA A 52 10.59 9.51 9.97
C ALA A 52 10.25 10.53 8.87
N LEU A 53 10.83 10.41 7.68
CA LEU A 53 10.54 11.29 6.54
C LEU A 53 9.10 11.15 6.07
N LYS A 54 8.58 9.92 5.97
CA LYS A 54 7.16 9.65 5.67
C LYS A 54 6.23 10.29 6.71
N ALA A 55 6.61 10.27 7.99
CA ALA A 55 5.84 10.92 9.04
C ALA A 55 5.83 12.46 8.95
N MET A 56 6.92 13.05 8.42
CA MET A 56 7.13 14.49 8.30
C MET A 56 6.48 15.11 7.05
N CYS A 57 6.46 14.41 5.92
CA CYS A 57 5.94 14.94 4.65
C CYS A 57 4.53 14.43 4.36
N ARG A 58 3.51 15.01 5.01
CA ARG A 58 2.09 14.60 4.88
C ARG A 58 1.34 15.33 3.78
N TYR A 59 2.01 15.74 2.70
CA TYR A 59 1.29 16.30 1.56
C TYR A 59 0.73 15.14 0.74
N ALA A 60 -0.59 15.04 0.69
CA ALA A 60 -1.28 14.20 -0.27
C ALA A 60 -1.76 15.10 -1.43
N PRO A 61 -1.37 14.79 -2.68
CA PRO A 61 -1.90 15.45 -3.87
C PRO A 61 -3.42 15.58 -3.83
N ARG A 62 -3.92 16.77 -4.18
CA ARG A 62 -5.36 17.07 -4.14
C ARG A 62 -6.08 16.58 -5.38
N ASP A 63 -5.37 16.56 -6.51
CA ASP A 63 -5.86 16.14 -7.81
C ASP A 63 -4.69 15.57 -8.64
N ALA A 64 -5.02 15.07 -9.83
CA ALA A 64 -4.04 14.46 -10.72
C ALA A 64 -3.04 15.50 -11.29
N ASP A 65 -3.44 16.78 -11.42
CA ASP A 65 -2.58 17.82 -11.97
C ASP A 65 -1.36 18.05 -11.08
N ASP A 66 -1.52 18.00 -9.75
CA ASP A 66 -0.41 18.04 -8.79
C ASP A 66 0.61 16.90 -9.04
N VAL A 67 0.13 15.69 -9.33
CA VAL A 67 0.97 14.51 -9.59
C VAL A 67 1.68 14.63 -10.93
N LEU A 68 0.94 14.96 -11.99
CA LEU A 68 1.48 15.11 -13.34
C LEU A 68 2.48 16.27 -13.44
N THR A 69 2.23 17.37 -12.72
CA THR A 69 3.20 18.48 -12.63
C THR A 69 4.48 18.03 -11.95
N THR A 70 4.37 17.26 -10.87
CA THR A 70 5.53 16.73 -10.15
C THR A 70 6.31 15.73 -11.00
N GLU A 71 5.63 14.81 -11.70
CA GLU A 71 6.25 13.90 -12.66
C GLU A 71 7.03 14.68 -13.72
N ARG A 72 6.42 15.71 -14.30
CA ARG A 72 7.03 16.54 -15.33
C ARG A 72 8.28 17.26 -14.82
N ILE A 73 8.25 17.84 -13.61
CA ILE A 73 9.43 18.47 -13.00
C ILE A 73 10.55 17.45 -12.82
N LEU A 74 10.25 16.27 -12.30
CA LEU A 74 11.25 15.22 -12.08
C LEU A 74 11.83 14.70 -13.41
N ALA A 75 10.99 14.53 -14.44
CA ALA A 75 11.40 13.96 -15.72
C ALA A 75 12.09 14.99 -16.64
N GLU A 76 11.48 16.16 -16.83
CA GLU A 76 11.94 17.18 -17.78
C GLU A 76 12.98 18.12 -17.14
N ASP A 77 12.71 18.64 -15.93
CA ASP A 77 13.58 19.68 -15.34
C ASP A 77 14.80 19.08 -14.64
N LEU A 78 14.63 17.93 -13.97
CA LEU A 78 15.74 17.20 -13.33
C LEU A 78 16.35 16.12 -14.23
N GLY A 79 15.76 15.84 -15.39
CA GLY A 79 16.29 14.88 -16.37
C GLY A 79 16.27 13.42 -15.89
N LEU A 80 15.39 13.07 -14.94
CA LEU A 80 15.30 11.69 -14.46
C LEU A 80 14.56 10.80 -15.47
N PRO A 81 15.00 9.56 -15.69
CA PRO A 81 14.25 8.61 -16.52
C PRO A 81 12.86 8.33 -15.91
N LEU A 82 11.82 8.27 -16.75
CA LEU A 82 10.43 8.02 -16.31
C LEU A 82 10.27 6.82 -15.34
N PRO A 83 10.91 5.64 -15.56
CA PRO A 83 10.79 4.54 -14.61
C PRO A 83 11.25 4.89 -13.19
N LEU A 84 12.30 5.72 -13.07
CA LEU A 84 12.79 6.20 -11.78
C LEU A 84 11.84 7.23 -11.16
N VAL A 85 11.27 8.11 -11.98
CA VAL A 85 10.27 9.09 -11.53
C VAL A 85 9.04 8.40 -10.94
N TRP A 86 8.50 7.39 -11.63
CA TRP A 86 7.36 6.62 -11.14
C TRP A 86 7.69 5.86 -9.85
N GLN A 87 8.89 5.29 -9.75
CA GLN A 87 9.34 4.66 -8.51
C GLN A 87 9.43 5.67 -7.36
N ILE A 88 9.96 6.87 -7.60
CA ILE A 88 10.02 7.94 -6.60
C ILE A 88 8.61 8.31 -6.12
N LEU A 89 7.65 8.50 -7.04
CA LEU A 89 6.28 8.88 -6.69
C LEU A 89 5.56 7.76 -5.91
N GLU A 90 5.78 6.51 -6.28
CA GLU A 90 5.23 5.35 -5.59
C GLU A 90 5.83 5.19 -4.19
N ASP A 91 7.16 5.26 -4.05
CA ASP A 91 7.88 5.12 -2.77
C ASP A 91 7.57 6.28 -1.80
N ALA A 92 7.35 7.48 -2.37
CA ALA A 92 6.93 8.66 -1.63
C ALA A 92 5.44 8.66 -1.28
N GLU A 93 4.68 7.66 -1.74
CA GLU A 93 3.22 7.56 -1.56
C GLU A 93 2.50 8.82 -2.06
N TYR A 94 3.00 9.39 -3.17
CA TYR A 94 2.52 10.65 -3.75
C TYR A 94 1.24 10.39 -4.57
N TRP A 95 0.19 10.02 -3.85
CA TRP A 95 -1.08 9.54 -4.38
C TRP A 95 -2.21 10.54 -4.13
N VAL A 96 -3.09 10.71 -5.12
CA VAL A 96 -4.26 11.58 -5.00
C VAL A 96 -5.19 11.04 -3.92
N ARG A 97 -5.65 11.93 -3.04
CA ARG A 97 -6.53 11.55 -1.92
C ARG A 97 -7.97 11.99 -2.15
N SER A 98 -8.87 11.00 -2.22
CA SER A 98 -10.32 11.20 -2.16
C SER A 98 -10.85 11.02 -0.74
N LEU A 99 -11.78 11.88 -0.32
CA LEU A 99 -12.35 11.91 1.03
C LEU A 99 -13.87 11.77 0.99
N GLY A 100 -14.40 10.83 1.78
CA GLY A 100 -15.81 10.77 2.16
C GLY A 100 -15.94 10.92 3.67
N HIS A 101 -16.94 11.67 4.13
CA HIS A 101 -17.24 11.74 5.57
C HIS A 101 -18.73 11.89 5.84
N CYS A 102 -19.17 11.43 7.00
CA CYS A 102 -20.52 11.62 7.51
C CYS A 102 -20.48 12.13 8.95
N GLY A 103 -21.53 12.87 9.32
CA GLY A 103 -21.78 13.27 10.70
C GLY A 103 -22.45 12.15 11.48
N SER A 104 -23.29 12.53 12.45
CA SER A 104 -24.00 11.55 13.27
C SER A 104 -25.18 10.94 12.53
N LEU A 105 -25.36 9.63 12.68
CA LEU A 105 -26.54 8.88 12.24
C LEU A 105 -26.82 7.73 13.21
N MET A 106 -28.02 7.18 13.13
CA MET A 106 -28.42 6.00 13.90
C MET A 106 -29.05 4.98 12.95
N VAL A 107 -28.63 3.72 13.05
CA VAL A 107 -29.24 2.60 12.35
C VAL A 107 -29.81 1.65 13.39
N ALA A 108 -31.13 1.55 13.48
CA ALA A 108 -31.80 0.68 14.45
C ALA A 108 -32.51 -0.47 13.73
N ALA A 109 -32.32 -1.68 14.25
CA ALA A 109 -33.05 -2.86 13.79
C ALA A 109 -34.32 -3.07 14.64
N PHE A 110 -35.43 -3.39 13.96
CA PHE A 110 -36.74 -3.59 14.59
C PHE A 110 -37.15 -5.06 14.67
N ASP A 111 -36.56 -5.89 13.83
CA ASP A 111 -36.79 -7.33 13.70
C ASP A 111 -35.47 -8.04 13.37
N ALA A 112 -35.53 -9.27 12.86
CA ALA A 112 -34.34 -10.06 12.51
C ALA A 112 -33.65 -9.60 11.21
N GLU A 113 -34.23 -8.65 10.47
CA GLU A 113 -33.66 -8.15 9.22
C GLU A 113 -32.49 -7.21 9.46
N ILE A 114 -31.58 -7.15 8.49
CA ILE A 114 -30.46 -6.22 8.49
C ILE A 114 -30.98 -4.86 8.07
N GLN A 115 -30.84 -3.89 8.96
CA GLN A 115 -31.05 -2.47 8.63
C GLN A 115 -29.71 -1.84 8.29
N GLU A 116 -29.70 -0.99 7.28
CA GLU A 116 -28.48 -0.31 6.83
C GLU A 116 -28.72 1.14 6.46
N SER A 117 -27.67 1.95 6.57
CA SER A 117 -27.67 3.33 6.10
C SER A 117 -26.33 3.67 5.46
N LEU A 118 -26.37 4.42 4.36
CA LEU A 118 -25.18 4.97 3.72
C LEU A 118 -24.60 6.07 4.62
N CYS A 119 -23.38 5.86 5.11
CA CYS A 119 -22.65 6.87 5.87
C CYS A 119 -22.10 7.93 4.91
N CYS A 120 -21.15 7.53 4.06
CA CYS A 120 -20.45 8.42 3.15
C CYS A 120 -19.86 7.67 1.97
N THR A 121 -19.47 8.41 0.94
CA THR A 121 -18.83 7.88 -0.26
C THR A 121 -17.58 8.70 -0.56
N ALA A 122 -16.47 8.01 -0.87
CA ALA A 122 -15.33 8.59 -1.57
C ALA A 122 -15.39 8.14 -3.04
N THR A 123 -15.15 9.05 -3.98
CA THR A 123 -15.09 8.74 -5.42
C THR A 123 -13.65 8.62 -5.86
N ILE A 124 -13.31 7.51 -6.52
CA ILE A 124 -12.00 7.32 -7.14
C ILE A 124 -11.88 8.36 -8.28
N PRO A 125 -10.84 9.21 -8.31
CA PRO A 125 -10.69 10.23 -9.35
C PRO A 125 -10.66 9.58 -10.75
N SER A 126 -11.17 10.26 -11.77
CA SER A 126 -11.19 9.71 -13.13
C SER A 126 -9.81 9.62 -13.76
N ASP A 127 -8.92 10.55 -13.43
CA ASP A 127 -7.58 10.69 -14.00
C ASP A 127 -6.52 9.89 -13.22
N VAL A 128 -6.89 8.68 -12.78
CA VAL A 128 -5.98 7.74 -12.12
C VAL A 128 -5.43 6.71 -13.11
N LYS A 129 -4.42 5.95 -12.67
CA LYS A 129 -3.86 4.83 -13.45
C LYS A 129 -4.95 3.84 -13.87
N GLU A 130 -4.87 3.33 -15.10
CA GLU A 130 -5.87 2.39 -15.64
C GLU A 130 -5.88 1.06 -14.88
N TYR A 131 -4.70 0.56 -14.49
CA TYR A 131 -4.55 -0.72 -13.81
C TYR A 131 -4.16 -0.53 -12.34
N LYS A 132 -4.99 -1.09 -11.44
CA LYS A 132 -4.81 -1.03 -9.99
C LYS A 132 -4.48 0.38 -9.51
N PRO A 133 -5.34 1.39 -9.67
CA PRO A 133 -5.06 2.74 -9.17
C PRO A 133 -5.11 2.86 -7.66
N LEU A 134 -5.95 2.07 -6.98
CA LEU A 134 -6.19 2.20 -5.54
C LEU A 134 -5.02 1.60 -4.73
N ARG A 135 -4.35 2.43 -3.93
CA ARG A 135 -3.16 2.06 -3.16
C ARG A 135 -3.43 1.87 -1.69
N ARG A 136 -4.28 2.72 -1.12
CA ARG A 136 -4.62 2.68 0.30
C ARG A 136 -6.04 3.13 0.55
N ILE A 137 -6.68 2.50 1.53
CA ILE A 137 -7.91 3.00 2.14
C ILE A 137 -7.68 3.17 3.64
N VAL A 138 -8.08 4.33 4.19
CA VAL A 138 -8.07 4.59 5.63
C VAL A 138 -9.49 4.88 6.11
N PHE A 139 -9.92 4.17 7.14
CA PHE A 139 -11.20 4.37 7.82
C PHE A 139 -10.96 4.97 9.20
N THR A 140 -11.75 5.99 9.55
CA THR A 140 -11.88 6.48 10.92
C THR A 140 -13.35 6.52 11.28
N ILE A 141 -13.77 5.65 12.19
CA ILE A 141 -15.17 5.41 12.55
C ILE A 141 -15.32 5.62 14.05
N GLU A 142 -16.17 6.54 14.46
CA GLU A 142 -16.52 6.80 15.85
C GLU A 142 -17.97 6.39 16.10
N SER A 143 -18.17 5.30 16.84
CA SER A 143 -19.48 4.68 17.03
C SER A 143 -19.56 3.85 18.31
N HIS A 144 -20.77 3.45 18.67
CA HIS A 144 -21.05 2.47 19.71
C HIS A 144 -22.34 1.70 19.39
N ASP A 145 -22.61 0.63 20.15
CA ASP A 145 -23.86 -0.12 20.04
C ASP A 145 -24.89 0.31 21.11
N GLN A 146 -26.01 -0.39 21.26
CA GLN A 146 -27.07 -0.02 22.22
C GLN A 146 -26.66 -0.07 23.70
N GLY A 147 -25.52 -0.71 24.03
CA GLY A 147 -24.98 -0.75 25.38
C GLY A 147 -25.46 -1.87 26.29
N TRP A 148 -26.12 -2.88 25.75
CA TRP A 148 -26.56 -4.05 26.50
C TRP A 148 -26.73 -5.25 25.56
N ARG A 149 -26.67 -6.46 26.10
CA ARG A 149 -26.96 -7.70 25.37
C ARG A 149 -27.66 -8.70 26.30
N SER A 150 -28.55 -9.52 25.75
CA SER A 150 -29.28 -10.54 26.53
C SER A 150 -28.53 -11.86 26.68
N SER A 151 -27.56 -12.14 25.82
CA SER A 151 -26.75 -13.35 25.80
C SER A 151 -25.31 -13.04 25.38
N ASP A 152 -24.40 -13.98 25.61
CA ASP A 152 -23.00 -13.90 25.16
C ASP A 152 -22.81 -14.58 23.80
N ASP A 153 -23.72 -14.32 22.87
CA ASP A 153 -23.89 -14.99 21.56
C ASP A 153 -22.83 -14.62 20.51
N GLY A 154 -21.67 -14.10 20.93
CA GLY A 154 -20.47 -14.09 20.09
C GLY A 154 -20.15 -12.80 19.33
N GLY A 155 -20.80 -11.67 19.59
CA GLY A 155 -20.38 -10.38 19.00
C GLY A 155 -21.31 -9.20 19.21
N SER A 156 -21.04 -8.11 18.49
CA SER A 156 -21.96 -6.98 18.33
C SER A 156 -22.73 -7.19 17.03
N TRP A 157 -24.05 -7.04 17.05
CA TRP A 157 -24.89 -7.07 15.85
C TRP A 157 -25.01 -5.68 15.21
N THR A 158 -23.97 -4.87 15.37
CA THR A 158 -23.80 -3.58 14.70
C THR A 158 -22.39 -3.48 14.12
N TRP A 159 -22.30 -3.14 12.83
CA TRP A 159 -21.04 -3.20 12.10
C TRP A 159 -21.01 -2.22 10.93
N PHE A 160 -19.84 -2.16 10.28
CA PHE A 160 -19.61 -1.32 9.11
C PHE A 160 -19.06 -2.15 7.95
N GLU A 161 -19.57 -1.85 6.76
CA GLU A 161 -19.09 -2.42 5.50
C GLU A 161 -18.69 -1.31 4.54
N VAL A 162 -17.82 -1.63 3.60
CA VAL A 162 -17.39 -0.74 2.52
C VAL A 162 -17.48 -1.45 1.18
N GLY A 163 -17.84 -0.72 0.14
CA GLY A 163 -17.71 -1.17 -1.23
C GLY A 163 -18.78 -0.62 -2.16
N SER A 164 -19.00 -1.34 -3.25
CA SER A 164 -20.09 -1.08 -4.19
C SER A 164 -21.32 -1.92 -3.82
N VAL A 165 -22.42 -1.73 -4.56
CA VAL A 165 -23.61 -2.58 -4.38
C VAL A 165 -23.31 -4.05 -4.72
N ALA A 166 -22.39 -4.31 -5.65
CA ALA A 166 -22.06 -5.66 -6.13
C ALA A 166 -21.01 -6.38 -5.26
N SER A 167 -20.16 -5.64 -4.55
CA SER A 167 -19.06 -6.22 -3.76
C SER A 167 -18.81 -5.38 -2.51
N ARG A 168 -19.22 -5.91 -1.35
CA ARG A 168 -19.05 -5.29 -0.03
C ARG A 168 -18.09 -6.11 0.82
N ARG A 169 -17.26 -5.42 1.61
CA ARG A 169 -16.32 -6.01 2.55
C ARG A 169 -16.58 -5.47 3.95
N LEU A 170 -16.51 -6.36 4.95
CA LEU A 170 -16.58 -5.97 6.36
C LEU A 170 -15.38 -5.09 6.70
N ILE A 171 -15.63 -3.94 7.33
CA ILE A 171 -14.59 -3.10 7.93
C ILE A 171 -14.35 -3.55 9.37
N VAL A 172 -15.40 -3.45 10.20
CA VAL A 172 -15.31 -3.66 11.64
C VAL A 172 -16.70 -3.85 12.27
N ASN A 173 -16.78 -4.62 13.36
CA ASN A 173 -17.93 -4.66 14.26
C ASN A 173 -17.74 -3.64 15.40
N ASN A 174 -18.81 -3.06 15.92
CA ASN A 174 -18.72 -2.27 17.14
C ASN A 174 -18.28 -3.12 18.33
N ILE A 175 -17.80 -2.44 19.37
CA ILE A 175 -17.58 -3.09 20.67
C ILE A 175 -18.93 -3.53 21.24
N PRO A 176 -19.11 -4.82 21.59
CA PRO A 176 -20.36 -5.32 22.11
C PRO A 176 -20.77 -4.69 23.45
N ALA A 177 -22.06 -4.42 23.61
CA ALA A 177 -22.70 -3.94 24.82
C ALA A 177 -22.04 -2.71 25.45
N SER A 178 -21.63 -1.75 24.63
CA SER A 178 -21.01 -0.50 25.06
C SER A 178 -21.81 0.72 24.59
N ARG A 179 -22.03 1.70 25.49
CA ARG A 179 -22.55 3.03 25.14
C ARG A 179 -21.47 4.08 24.94
N ASP A 180 -20.22 3.71 25.20
CA ASP A 180 -19.11 4.63 25.08
C ASP A 180 -18.67 4.66 23.62
N TYR A 181 -18.61 5.86 23.06
CA TYR A 181 -18.08 6.06 21.71
C TYR A 181 -16.66 5.54 21.61
N HIS A 182 -16.47 4.57 20.73
CA HIS A 182 -15.17 4.02 20.39
C HIS A 182 -14.74 4.55 19.02
N THR A 183 -13.44 4.89 18.89
CA THR A 183 -12.86 5.25 17.58
C THR A 183 -12.08 4.06 17.01
N HIS A 184 -12.59 3.51 15.91
CA HIS A 184 -11.88 2.54 15.09
C HIS A 184 -11.05 3.27 14.03
N HIS A 185 -9.76 2.92 13.93
CA HIS A 185 -8.86 3.39 12.89
C HIS A 185 -8.30 2.18 12.15
N ILE A 186 -8.68 2.00 10.89
CA ILE A 186 -8.32 0.85 10.06
C ILE A 186 -7.64 1.35 8.79
N GLN A 187 -6.52 0.74 8.42
CA GLN A 187 -5.83 1.01 7.16
C GLN A 187 -5.68 -0.29 6.37
N TRP A 188 -6.01 -0.21 5.08
CA TRP A 188 -5.80 -1.26 4.10
C TRP A 188 -4.85 -0.74 3.02
N ASP A 189 -3.74 -1.43 2.83
CA ASP A 189 -2.75 -1.14 1.80
C ASP A 189 -2.81 -2.21 0.72
N HIS A 190 -2.72 -1.78 -0.55
CA HIS A 190 -2.66 -2.67 -1.69
C HIS A 190 -1.21 -2.97 -2.04
N SER A 191 -0.85 -4.25 -2.04
CA SER A 191 0.50 -4.66 -2.39
C SER A 191 0.70 -4.72 -3.89
N VAL A 192 1.37 -3.71 -4.44
CA VAL A 192 1.75 -3.69 -5.86
C VAL A 192 2.95 -4.61 -6.12
N HIS A 193 3.84 -4.75 -5.13
CA HIS A 193 5.14 -5.44 -5.26
C HIS A 193 5.19 -6.83 -4.62
N GLY A 194 4.06 -7.38 -4.18
CA GLY A 194 3.99 -8.74 -3.63
C GLY A 194 4.41 -8.87 -2.17
N GLU A 195 4.85 -7.79 -1.52
CA GLU A 195 5.10 -7.73 -0.07
C GLU A 195 3.81 -7.38 0.71
N GLY A 196 2.70 -8.04 0.36
CA GLY A 196 1.38 -7.68 0.87
C GLY A 196 1.10 -8.17 2.28
N THR A 197 -0.03 -7.68 2.82
CA THR A 197 -0.59 -8.03 4.14
C THR A 197 -0.91 -9.53 4.31
N GLY A 198 -0.69 -10.33 3.27
CA GLY A 198 -1.05 -11.75 3.20
C GLY A 198 -2.51 -12.00 2.81
N ASP A 199 -3.32 -10.94 2.61
CA ASP A 199 -4.74 -11.02 2.28
C ASP A 199 -4.95 -10.88 0.76
N ALA A 200 -4.74 -11.97 0.02
CA ALA A 200 -4.92 -12.02 -1.43
C ALA A 200 -6.33 -11.60 -1.88
N GLN A 201 -7.35 -11.84 -1.03
CA GLN A 201 -8.73 -11.45 -1.32
C GLN A 201 -8.91 -9.93 -1.21
N LEU A 202 -8.22 -9.27 -0.29
CA LEU A 202 -8.22 -7.81 -0.20
C LEU A 202 -7.51 -7.20 -1.40
N ASP A 203 -6.35 -7.73 -1.78
CA ASP A 203 -5.61 -7.25 -2.95
C ASP A 203 -6.43 -7.38 -4.23
N GLU A 204 -7.09 -8.51 -4.45
CA GLU A 204 -8.01 -8.71 -5.58
C GLU A 204 -9.17 -7.69 -5.53
N TRP A 205 -9.83 -7.55 -4.38
CA TRP A 205 -10.93 -6.62 -4.21
C TRP A 205 -10.53 -5.14 -4.45
N MET A 206 -9.35 -4.73 -4.00
CA MET A 206 -8.82 -3.38 -4.25
C MET A 206 -8.44 -3.17 -5.72
N SER A 207 -8.07 -4.24 -6.43
CA SER A 207 -7.70 -4.20 -7.85
C SER A 207 -8.89 -3.91 -8.77
N ASP A 208 -10.11 -4.22 -8.33
CA ASP A 208 -11.35 -4.00 -9.09
C ASP A 208 -11.77 -2.53 -9.20
N PHE A 209 -11.11 -1.63 -8.46
CA PHE A 209 -11.43 -0.20 -8.49
C PHE A 209 -10.76 0.50 -9.67
N THR A 210 -11.53 1.27 -10.43
CA THR A 210 -11.06 2.12 -11.53
C THR A 210 -11.57 3.55 -11.36
N GLY A 211 -11.12 4.46 -12.22
CA GLY A 211 -11.53 5.86 -12.19
C GLY A 211 -13.05 6.04 -12.25
N GLY A 212 -13.59 6.88 -11.36
CA GLY A 212 -15.03 7.13 -11.23
C GLY A 212 -15.80 6.14 -10.35
N HIS A 213 -15.20 5.02 -9.94
CA HIS A 213 -15.83 4.10 -8.99
C HIS A 213 -16.12 4.79 -7.64
N LYS A 214 -17.17 4.31 -6.96
CA LYS A 214 -17.60 4.83 -5.66
C LYS A 214 -17.26 3.84 -4.56
N LEU A 215 -16.49 4.30 -3.58
CA LEU A 215 -16.19 3.59 -2.34
C LEU A 215 -17.15 4.07 -1.25
N SER A 216 -18.22 3.32 -1.00
CA SER A 216 -19.28 3.73 -0.07
C SER A 216 -19.23 2.94 1.22
N VAL A 217 -19.32 3.62 2.36
CA VAL A 217 -19.34 3.02 3.70
C VAL A 217 -20.78 2.97 4.22
N PHE A 218 -21.18 1.83 4.75
CA PHE A 218 -22.51 1.58 5.29
C PHE A 218 -22.42 1.20 6.76
N ALA A 219 -23.26 1.81 7.59
CA ALA A 219 -23.50 1.36 8.96
C ALA A 219 -24.67 0.38 8.99
N LYS A 220 -24.57 -0.65 9.80
CA LYS A 220 -25.54 -1.74 9.88
C LYS A 220 -25.91 -2.07 11.32
N ALA A 221 -27.14 -2.56 11.49
CA ALA A 221 -27.65 -3.16 12.70
C ALA A 221 -28.56 -4.34 12.34
N GLN A 222 -28.56 -5.39 13.17
CA GLN A 222 -29.44 -6.55 13.00
C GLN A 222 -30.01 -6.97 14.36
N PHE A 223 -31.22 -7.53 14.33
CA PHE A 223 -32.02 -7.98 15.48
C PHE A 223 -32.69 -6.84 16.25
N GLY A 224 -33.99 -7.05 16.53
CA GLY A 224 -34.81 -6.09 17.24
C GLY A 224 -34.17 -5.65 18.55
N GLY A 225 -34.01 -4.33 18.72
CA GLY A 225 -33.40 -3.73 19.91
C GLY A 225 -31.91 -3.39 19.78
N TRP A 226 -31.24 -3.84 18.71
CA TRP A 226 -29.89 -3.40 18.37
C TRP A 226 -29.91 -2.09 17.60
N ALA A 227 -28.99 -1.20 17.95
CA ALA A 227 -28.85 0.10 17.29
C ALA A 227 -27.37 0.50 17.17
N ASN A 228 -26.95 0.84 15.96
CA ASN A 228 -25.63 1.39 15.68
C ASN A 228 -25.71 2.91 15.80
N HIS A 229 -25.05 3.46 16.81
CA HIS A 229 -24.97 4.89 17.04
C HIS A 229 -23.65 5.41 16.48
N VAL A 230 -23.74 6.11 15.35
CA VAL A 230 -22.59 6.66 14.65
C VAL A 230 -22.48 8.14 14.98
N ARG A 231 -21.29 8.58 15.37
CA ARG A 231 -20.97 10.00 15.55
C ARG A 231 -20.23 10.57 14.36
N ARG A 232 -19.33 9.78 13.78
CA ARG A 232 -18.51 10.19 12.64
C ARG A 232 -18.02 8.96 11.89
N VAL A 233 -18.07 9.04 10.57
CA VAL A 233 -17.33 8.12 9.67
C VAL A 233 -16.53 8.98 8.72
N ARG A 234 -15.28 8.57 8.49
CA ARG A 234 -14.39 9.15 7.50
C ARG A 234 -13.73 8.00 6.74
N VAL A 235 -13.76 8.08 5.42
CA VAL A 235 -13.04 7.19 4.52
C VAL A 235 -12.14 8.02 3.62
N GLU A 236 -10.89 7.59 3.50
CA GLU A 236 -9.88 8.18 2.62
C GLU A 236 -9.42 7.12 1.65
N ALA A 237 -9.49 7.40 0.35
CA ALA A 237 -8.95 6.54 -0.69
C ALA A 237 -7.76 7.26 -1.34
N TYR A 238 -6.64 6.56 -1.45
CA TYR A 238 -5.41 7.07 -2.06
C TYR A 238 -5.14 6.33 -3.35
N CYS A 239 -4.95 7.09 -4.45
CA CYS A 239 -4.82 6.54 -5.79
C CYS A 239 -3.59 7.05 -6.52
N ALA A 240 -2.89 6.16 -7.22
CA ALA A 240 -1.80 6.52 -8.12
C ALA A 240 -2.34 7.03 -9.46
N CYS A 241 -1.71 8.07 -10.01
CA CYS A 241 -2.04 8.64 -11.32
C CYS A 241 -1.09 8.18 -12.44
N VAL A 242 0.11 7.73 -12.09
CA VAL A 242 1.16 7.29 -13.04
C VAL A 242 1.73 5.93 -12.66
#